data_AF-A0A2N0VKW8-F1
#
_entry.id   AF-A0A2N0VKW8-F1
#
_cell.length_a   1.000
_cell.length_b   1.000
_cell.length_c   1.000
_cell.angle_alpha   90.00
_cell.angle_beta   90.00
_cell.angle_gamma   90.00
#
_symmetry.space_group_name_H-M   'P 1'
#
loop_
_entity.id
_entity.type
_entity.pdbx_description
1 polymer ?
#
loop_
_entity_poly.entity_id
_entity_poly.type
_entity_poly.pdbx_seq_one_letter_code
_entity_poly.pdbx_strand_id
1 'polypeptide(L)'
;MKLLKPFIILSSLFIFLSCASSEPRTESSKFEFEYEDQSYEIVGLITQDGESLNDLVLRDGREIVFWARDNNQDGMMDKIMRGDISLERANEIYRAGIRLADEAGKYEMKPHPRTFEFADENYVFSVVTVLGESGNNYNLFVALNIETEVETEMTDSNMDGTLDEDQFEQEEFVQWQDLYSKALERGMEERKIQQTDDGSYIVRVNPSLTTGYVRQ
;
A
#
# COMPACT_ATOMS: atom_id res chain seq x y z
N MET A 1 -61.05 12.07 -27.86
CA MET A 1 -60.29 10.81 -27.64
C MET A 1 -58.92 10.96 -28.28
N LYS A 2 -57.85 10.58 -27.56
CA LYS A 2 -56.44 10.49 -28.01
C LYS A 2 -55.63 11.79 -28.07
N LEU A 3 -55.14 12.26 -26.91
CA LEU A 3 -53.96 13.14 -26.77
C LEU A 3 -53.33 12.87 -25.40
N LEU A 4 -52.84 11.65 -25.22
CA LEU A 4 -52.13 11.18 -24.01
C LEU A 4 -51.11 10.15 -24.52
N LYS A 5 -49.96 10.63 -25.01
CA LYS A 5 -48.76 9.85 -25.39
C LYS A 5 -47.70 10.80 -25.99
N PRO A 6 -47.06 11.62 -25.15
CA PRO A 6 -45.61 11.70 -25.27
C PRO A 6 -44.87 11.66 -23.93
N PHE A 7 -45.56 11.59 -22.80
CA PHE A 7 -44.92 11.70 -21.48
C PHE A 7 -44.35 10.38 -20.93
N ILE A 8 -44.76 9.24 -21.48
CA ILE A 8 -44.36 7.91 -20.95
C ILE A 8 -42.98 7.48 -21.47
N ILE A 9 -42.47 8.08 -22.54
CA ILE A 9 -41.17 7.69 -23.14
C ILE A 9 -39.98 8.40 -22.44
N LEU A 10 -40.23 9.51 -21.73
CA LEU A 10 -39.14 10.25 -21.04
C LEU A 10 -38.82 9.71 -19.64
N SER A 11 -39.74 8.98 -18.99
CA SER A 11 -39.52 8.41 -17.64
C SER A 11 -38.80 7.05 -17.66
N SER A 12 -38.69 6.39 -18.80
CA SER A 12 -38.01 5.09 -18.92
C SER A 12 -36.50 5.20 -19.18
N LEU A 13 -35.95 6.42 -19.35
CA LEU A 13 -34.53 6.62 -19.62
C LEU A 13 -33.68 6.93 -18.38
N PHE A 14 -34.30 7.06 -17.20
CA PHE A 14 -33.59 7.45 -15.95
C PHE A 14 -33.23 6.27 -15.03
N ILE A 15 -33.48 5.01 -15.41
CA ILE A 15 -33.25 3.84 -14.54
C ILE A 15 -31.87 3.18 -14.79
N PHE A 16 -31.08 3.65 -15.76
CA PHE A 16 -29.79 3.02 -16.11
C PHE A 16 -28.55 3.82 -15.70
N LEU A 17 -28.68 4.91 -14.93
CA LEU A 17 -27.52 5.64 -14.44
C LEU A 17 -27.25 5.28 -12.98
N SER A 18 -26.16 4.53 -12.82
CA SER A 18 -25.28 4.48 -11.64
C SER A 18 -25.72 3.63 -10.45
N CYS A 19 -25.60 2.31 -10.59
CA CYS A 19 -24.86 1.58 -9.55
C CYS A 19 -23.37 1.80 -9.81
N ALA A 20 -22.80 2.85 -9.21
CA ALA A 20 -21.36 2.87 -8.98
C ALA A 20 -21.09 1.77 -7.95
N SER A 21 -20.83 0.56 -8.43
CA SER A 21 -20.38 -0.55 -7.59
C SER A 21 -18.97 -0.23 -7.16
N SER A 22 -18.81 0.47 -6.04
CA SER A 22 -17.53 0.51 -5.33
C SER A 22 -17.14 -0.95 -5.06
N GLU A 23 -15.96 -1.35 -5.52
CA GLU A 23 -15.45 -2.69 -5.26
C GLU A 23 -15.53 -3.01 -3.77
N PRO A 24 -16.05 -4.19 -3.38
CA PRO A 24 -16.10 -4.57 -1.99
C PRO A 24 -14.68 -4.68 -1.44
N ARG A 25 -14.32 -3.79 -0.51
CA ARG A 25 -13.15 -3.89 0.35
C ARG A 25 -13.60 -4.50 1.66
N THR A 26 -12.85 -5.45 2.16
CA THR A 26 -13.17 -6.07 3.45
C THR A 26 -12.40 -5.31 4.52
N GLU A 27 -13.13 -4.63 5.40
CA GLU A 27 -12.56 -4.09 6.63
C GLU A 27 -12.01 -5.24 7.47
N SER A 28 -10.71 -5.20 7.72
CA SER A 28 -10.02 -6.26 8.42
C SER A 28 -9.77 -5.96 9.88
N SER A 29 -9.56 -4.68 10.21
CA SER A 29 -9.32 -4.21 11.56
C SER A 29 -9.70 -2.74 11.68
N LYS A 30 -10.03 -2.32 12.90
CA LYS A 30 -10.30 -0.92 13.25
C LYS A 30 -9.73 -0.62 14.63
N PHE A 31 -8.98 0.47 14.74
CA PHE A 31 -8.48 1.00 15.99
C PHE A 31 -8.85 2.48 16.12
N GLU A 32 -9.62 2.82 17.15
CA GLU A 32 -10.04 4.19 17.45
C GLU A 32 -9.11 4.78 18.52
N PHE A 33 -8.69 6.03 18.34
CA PHE A 33 -7.83 6.75 19.28
C PHE A 33 -8.13 8.25 19.29
N GLU A 34 -7.79 8.91 20.39
CA GLU A 34 -7.89 10.36 20.51
C GLU A 34 -6.53 11.02 20.30
N TYR A 35 -6.50 12.10 19.54
CA TYR A 35 -5.33 12.94 19.33
C TYR A 35 -5.78 14.39 19.18
N GLU A 36 -5.27 15.28 20.05
CA GLU A 36 -5.65 16.70 20.10
C GLU A 36 -7.17 16.95 20.10
N ASP A 37 -7.87 16.28 21.02
CA ASP A 37 -9.32 16.39 21.19
C ASP A 37 -10.17 15.95 19.98
N GLN A 38 -9.56 15.27 19.01
CA GLN A 38 -10.24 14.65 17.87
C GLN A 38 -10.13 13.13 17.92
N SER A 39 -11.19 12.44 17.51
CA SER A 39 -11.22 10.97 17.46
C SER A 39 -10.90 10.49 16.04
N TYR A 40 -9.76 9.82 15.90
CA TYR A 40 -9.29 9.24 14.66
C TYR A 40 -9.45 7.72 14.67
N GLU A 41 -9.49 7.14 13.49
CA GLU A 41 -9.58 5.70 13.25
C GLU A 41 -8.42 5.26 12.36
N ILE A 42 -7.68 4.21 12.75
CA ILE A 42 -6.85 3.43 11.82
C ILE A 42 -7.68 2.23 11.38
N VAL A 43 -7.97 2.14 10.09
CA VAL A 43 -8.77 1.08 9.49
C VAL A 43 -7.87 0.25 8.58
N GLY A 44 -7.65 -1.01 8.93
CA GLY A 44 -7.00 -1.97 8.06
C GLY A 44 -8.00 -2.48 7.02
N LEU A 45 -7.57 -2.57 5.77
CA LEU A 45 -8.36 -3.08 4.66
C LEU A 45 -7.58 -4.16 3.92
N ILE A 46 -8.27 -5.24 3.52
CA ILE A 46 -7.78 -6.12 2.45
C ILE A 46 -8.51 -5.81 1.15
N THR A 47 -7.74 -5.59 0.10
CA THR A 47 -8.20 -5.52 -1.29
C THR A 47 -8.55 -6.92 -1.82
N GLN A 48 -9.25 -6.99 -2.95
CA GLN A 48 -9.61 -8.29 -3.56
C GLN A 48 -8.37 -9.09 -4.01
N ASP A 49 -7.29 -8.40 -4.35
CA ASP A 49 -6.04 -9.00 -4.79
C ASP A 49 -5.17 -9.49 -3.62
N GLY A 50 -5.63 -9.29 -2.37
CA GLY A 50 -4.92 -9.71 -1.17
C GLY A 50 -3.95 -8.66 -0.62
N GLU A 51 -3.84 -7.47 -1.22
CA GLU A 51 -3.07 -6.37 -0.64
C GLU A 51 -3.71 -5.90 0.66
N SER A 52 -2.88 -5.61 1.64
CA SER A 52 -3.27 -5.08 2.95
C SER A 52 -2.81 -3.64 3.04
N LEU A 53 -3.72 -2.73 3.40
CA LEU A 53 -3.44 -1.30 3.49
C LEU A 53 -4.11 -0.71 4.73
N ASN A 54 -3.62 0.44 5.18
CA ASN A 54 -4.15 1.15 6.34
C ASN A 54 -4.70 2.53 5.93
N ASP A 55 -5.91 2.83 6.38
CA ASP A 55 -6.52 4.14 6.26
C ASP A 55 -6.50 4.86 7.61
N LEU A 56 -6.01 6.10 7.62
CA LEU A 56 -6.24 7.03 8.73
C LEU A 56 -7.49 7.86 8.41
N VAL A 57 -8.50 7.80 9.27
CA VAL A 57 -9.81 8.41 9.04
C VAL A 57 -10.22 9.28 10.22
N LEU A 58 -10.78 10.45 9.92
CA LEU A 58 -11.52 11.29 10.87
C LEU A 58 -12.96 11.41 10.40
N ARG A 59 -13.91 11.19 11.32
CA ARG A 59 -15.33 11.28 11.02
C ARG A 59 -16.00 12.39 11.81
N ASP A 60 -16.91 13.10 11.13
CA ASP A 60 -17.95 13.90 11.78
C ASP A 60 -19.30 13.17 11.59
N GLY A 61 -19.71 12.44 12.63
CA GLY A 61 -20.86 11.54 12.57
C GLY A 61 -20.69 10.43 11.54
N ARG A 62 -21.40 10.51 10.41
CA ARG A 62 -21.31 9.52 9.31
C ARG A 62 -20.41 9.96 8.18
N GLU A 63 -19.97 11.22 8.19
CA GLU A 63 -19.17 11.78 7.12
C GLU A 63 -17.68 11.63 7.43
N ILE A 64 -16.91 11.13 6.46
CA ILE A 64 -15.45 11.16 6.53
C ILE A 64 -15.00 12.57 6.16
N VAL A 65 -14.49 13.32 7.13
CA VAL A 65 -14.03 14.70 6.93
C VAL A 65 -12.53 14.75 6.57
N PHE A 66 -11.77 13.75 7.00
CA PHE A 66 -10.39 13.56 6.59
C PHE A 66 -10.08 12.06 6.40
N TRP A 67 -9.26 11.77 5.38
CA TRP A 67 -8.84 10.44 5.03
C TRP A 67 -7.46 10.47 4.39
N ALA A 68 -6.53 9.69 4.93
CA ALA A 68 -5.22 9.42 4.37
C ALA A 68 -4.98 7.91 4.30
N ARG A 69 -4.03 7.50 3.47
CA ARG A 69 -3.74 6.09 3.21
C ARG A 69 -2.26 5.77 3.21
N ASP A 70 -1.95 4.63 3.81
CA ASP A 70 -0.70 3.90 3.80
C ASP A 70 -0.94 2.59 3.02
N ASN A 71 -0.36 2.47 1.82
CA ASN A 71 -0.60 1.35 0.90
C ASN A 71 0.30 0.15 1.19
N ASN A 72 1.45 0.34 1.84
CA ASN A 72 2.46 -0.69 2.05
C ASN A 72 2.60 -1.12 3.54
N GLN A 73 1.84 -0.48 4.43
CA GLN A 73 1.82 -0.68 5.87
C GLN A 73 3.16 -0.43 6.57
N ASP A 74 3.98 0.47 6.03
CA ASP A 74 5.29 0.83 6.58
C ASP A 74 5.21 1.79 7.79
N GLY A 75 4.00 2.24 8.14
CA GLY A 75 3.78 3.19 9.22
C GLY A 75 3.88 4.66 8.78
N MET A 76 3.90 4.91 7.47
CA MET A 76 3.81 6.22 6.84
C MET A 76 2.65 6.30 5.85
N MET A 77 1.95 7.42 5.87
CA MET A 77 0.91 7.75 4.90
C MET A 77 1.57 8.15 3.57
N ASP A 78 1.12 7.54 2.48
CA ASP A 78 1.54 7.86 1.13
C ASP A 78 0.77 9.04 0.55
N LYS A 79 -0.53 9.12 0.86
CA LYS A 79 -1.43 10.10 0.22
C LYS A 79 -2.57 10.54 1.11
N ILE A 80 -2.96 11.80 0.93
CA ILE A 80 -4.21 12.36 1.44
C ILE A 80 -5.30 12.14 0.40
N MET A 81 -6.34 11.41 0.78
CA MET A 81 -7.49 11.11 -0.07
C MET A 81 -8.59 12.17 0.05
N ARG A 82 -8.72 12.76 1.24
CA ARG A 82 -9.71 13.81 1.54
C ARG A 82 -9.28 14.67 2.73
N GLY A 83 -9.60 15.96 2.67
CA GLY A 83 -9.37 16.93 3.75
C GLY A 83 -8.12 17.78 3.53
N ASP A 84 -7.95 18.79 4.37
CA ASP A 84 -6.92 19.83 4.20
C ASP A 84 -5.70 19.65 5.14
N ILE A 85 -5.58 18.48 5.77
CA ILE A 85 -4.43 18.14 6.61
C ILE A 85 -3.26 17.75 5.69
N SER A 86 -2.06 18.30 5.95
CA SER A 86 -0.86 17.97 5.18
C SER A 86 -0.42 16.51 5.40
N LEU A 87 0.34 15.95 4.45
CA LEU A 87 0.88 14.58 4.57
C LEU A 87 1.79 14.43 5.80
N GLU A 88 2.61 15.44 6.09
CA GLU A 88 3.45 15.50 7.29
C GLU A 88 2.60 15.41 8.56
N ARG A 89 1.54 16.20 8.64
CA ARG A 89 0.65 16.21 9.80
C ARG A 89 -0.14 14.91 9.94
N ALA A 90 -0.59 14.33 8.82
CA ALA A 90 -1.23 13.02 8.80
C ALA A 90 -0.31 11.94 9.36
N ASN A 91 0.98 11.97 9.02
CA ASN A 91 2.00 11.06 9.54
C ASN A 91 2.22 11.21 11.05
N GLU A 92 2.21 12.43 11.58
CA GLU A 92 2.29 12.65 13.04
C GLU A 92 1.11 12.01 13.79
N ILE A 93 -0.11 12.23 13.29
CA ILE A 93 -1.34 11.65 13.86
C ILE A 93 -1.29 10.11 13.75
N TYR A 94 -0.90 9.59 12.59
CA TYR A 94 -0.84 8.16 12.32
C TYR A 94 0.14 7.45 13.24
N ARG A 95 1.37 7.97 13.38
CA ARG A 95 2.39 7.42 14.28
C ARG A 95 1.96 7.46 15.75
N ALA A 96 1.23 8.51 16.16
CA ALA A 96 0.64 8.55 17.49
C ALA A 96 -0.41 7.44 17.67
N GLY A 97 -1.26 7.21 16.68
CA GLY A 97 -2.24 6.11 16.67
C GLY A 97 -1.59 4.73 16.71
N ILE A 98 -0.56 4.48 15.90
CA ILE A 98 0.23 3.24 15.92
C ILE A 98 0.83 2.99 17.30
N ARG A 99 1.47 4.00 17.89
CA ARG A 99 2.04 3.89 19.23
C ARG A 99 0.98 3.53 20.27
N LEU A 100 -0.18 4.17 20.23
CA LEU A 100 -1.29 3.86 21.16
C LEU A 100 -1.86 2.45 20.92
N ALA A 101 -1.91 1.99 19.68
CA ALA A 101 -2.31 0.63 19.35
C ALA A 101 -1.30 -0.40 19.87
N ASP A 102 -0.01 -0.11 19.76
CA ASP A 102 1.09 -0.94 20.27
C ASP A 102 1.10 -1.01 21.79
N GLU A 103 0.97 0.13 22.47
CA GLU A 103 0.82 0.21 23.94
C GLU A 103 -0.40 -0.60 24.44
N ALA A 104 -1.46 -0.68 23.62
CA ALA A 104 -2.65 -1.49 23.91
C ALA A 104 -2.52 -2.97 23.53
N GLY A 105 -1.38 -3.39 22.94
CA GLY A 105 -1.16 -4.75 22.43
C GLY A 105 -2.04 -5.12 21.23
N LYS A 106 -2.51 -4.10 20.49
CA LYS A 106 -3.41 -4.24 19.32
C LYS A 106 -2.71 -3.97 17.99
N TYR A 107 -1.45 -3.58 18.02
CA TYR A 107 -0.62 -3.41 16.83
C TYR A 107 0.27 -4.64 16.63
N GLU A 108 0.32 -5.13 15.40
CA GLU A 108 1.25 -6.16 14.96
C GLU A 108 1.80 -5.71 13.61
N MET A 109 3.08 -5.38 13.56
CA MET A 109 3.75 -5.08 12.29
C MET A 109 3.85 -6.39 11.50
N LYS A 110 3.30 -6.41 10.30
CA LYS A 110 3.39 -7.56 9.39
C LYS A 110 4.19 -7.17 8.17
N PRO A 111 4.98 -8.10 7.61
CA PRO A 111 5.62 -7.87 6.33
C PRO A 111 4.56 -7.62 5.26
N HIS A 112 4.85 -6.71 4.33
CA HIS A 112 3.97 -6.44 3.20
C HIS A 112 3.72 -7.74 2.40
N PRO A 113 2.49 -8.07 1.96
CA PRO A 113 2.19 -9.35 1.32
C PRO A 113 3.03 -9.65 0.07
N ARG A 114 3.53 -8.61 -0.59
CA ARG A 114 4.44 -8.68 -1.74
C ARG A 114 5.89 -8.39 -1.37
N THR A 115 6.37 -9.07 -0.35
CA THR A 115 7.77 -9.01 0.08
C THR A 115 8.49 -10.29 -0.31
N PHE A 116 9.61 -10.16 -1.01
CA PHE A 116 10.57 -11.23 -1.23
C PHE A 116 11.86 -10.89 -0.49
N GLU A 117 12.26 -11.75 0.42
CA GLU A 117 13.50 -11.61 1.18
C GLU A 117 14.44 -12.79 0.93
N PHE A 118 15.72 -12.51 0.81
CA PHE A 118 16.78 -13.51 0.89
C PHE A 118 18.05 -12.89 1.48
N ALA A 119 18.96 -13.73 1.94
CA ALA A 119 20.22 -13.29 2.49
C ALA A 119 21.39 -13.97 1.77
N ASP A 120 22.50 -13.25 1.64
CA ASP A 120 23.80 -13.81 1.30
C ASP A 120 24.79 -13.61 2.46
N GLU A 121 26.09 -13.74 2.18
CA GLU A 121 27.14 -13.61 3.21
C GLU A 121 27.28 -12.19 3.78
N ASN A 122 26.88 -11.16 3.02
CA ASN A 122 27.13 -9.76 3.33
C ASN A 122 25.85 -8.96 3.59
N TYR A 123 24.74 -9.35 2.98
CA TYR A 123 23.49 -8.59 2.98
C TYR A 123 22.27 -9.46 3.24
N VAL A 124 21.26 -8.82 3.84
CA VAL A 124 19.86 -9.24 3.73
C VAL A 124 19.20 -8.32 2.70
N PHE A 125 18.60 -8.91 1.68
CA PHE A 125 17.90 -8.20 0.63
C PHE A 125 16.39 -8.36 0.79
N SER A 126 15.66 -7.27 0.53
CA SER A 126 14.22 -7.27 0.40
C SER A 126 13.80 -6.59 -0.90
N VAL A 127 12.89 -7.20 -1.63
CA VAL A 127 12.19 -6.58 -2.75
C VAL A 127 10.72 -6.52 -2.38
N VAL A 128 10.16 -5.32 -2.35
CA VAL A 128 8.75 -5.08 -2.05
C VAL A 128 8.09 -4.47 -3.27
N THR A 129 7.08 -5.14 -3.82
CA THR A 129 6.25 -4.54 -4.87
C THR A 129 5.08 -3.80 -4.24
N VAL A 130 4.96 -2.51 -4.52
CA VAL A 130 3.84 -1.67 -4.09
C VAL A 130 2.95 -1.40 -5.30
N LEU A 131 1.66 -1.74 -5.18
CA LEU A 131 0.66 -1.51 -6.23
C LEU A 131 -0.29 -0.38 -5.82
N GLY A 132 -0.17 0.77 -6.47
CA GLY A 132 -0.99 1.95 -6.20
C GLY A 132 -2.27 1.99 -7.04
N GLU A 133 -3.36 2.50 -6.46
CA GLU A 133 -4.66 2.64 -7.15
C GLU A 133 -4.67 3.55 -8.39
N SER A 134 -3.62 4.35 -8.60
CA SER A 134 -3.50 5.32 -9.71
C SER A 134 -2.34 5.02 -10.65
N GLY A 135 -1.84 3.79 -10.66
CA GLY A 135 -0.70 3.39 -11.48
C GLY A 135 0.66 3.84 -10.93
N ASN A 136 0.69 4.36 -9.70
CA ASN A 136 1.91 4.61 -8.93
C ASN A 136 2.42 3.28 -8.37
N ASN A 137 2.79 2.37 -9.26
CA ASN A 137 3.36 1.09 -8.88
C ASN A 137 4.88 1.22 -8.92
N TYR A 138 5.56 0.62 -7.95
CA TYR A 138 7.02 0.64 -7.90
C TYR A 138 7.53 -0.59 -7.16
N ASN A 139 8.81 -0.89 -7.34
CA ASN A 139 9.53 -1.80 -6.47
C ASN A 139 10.42 -1.01 -5.52
N LEU A 140 10.33 -1.32 -4.22
CA LEU A 140 11.28 -0.88 -3.21
C LEU A 140 12.31 -1.99 -3.03
N PHE A 141 13.58 -1.67 -3.25
CA PHE A 141 14.71 -2.55 -2.97
C PHE A 141 15.40 -2.09 -1.69
N VAL A 142 15.52 -2.99 -0.73
CA VAL A 142 16.20 -2.73 0.54
C VAL A 142 17.37 -3.69 0.66
N ALA A 143 18.55 -3.16 0.99
CA ALA A 143 19.74 -3.94 1.29
C ALA A 143 20.26 -3.57 2.68
N LEU A 144 20.22 -4.52 3.60
CA LEU A 144 20.76 -4.39 4.94
C LEU A 144 22.12 -5.09 5.01
N ASN A 145 23.19 -4.34 5.23
CA ASN A 145 24.52 -4.91 5.43
C ASN A 145 24.61 -5.58 6.80
N ILE A 146 24.97 -6.87 6.83
CA ILE A 146 24.97 -7.70 8.05
C ILE A 146 26.05 -7.26 9.05
N GLU A 147 27.21 -6.77 8.58
CA GLU A 147 28.32 -6.38 9.45
C GLU A 147 28.12 -5.00 10.08
N THR A 148 27.62 -4.06 9.29
CA THR A 148 27.52 -2.64 9.67
C THR A 148 26.13 -2.25 10.16
N GLU A 149 25.13 -3.10 9.95
CA GLU A 149 23.71 -2.81 10.19
C GLU A 149 23.20 -1.58 9.43
N VAL A 150 23.91 -1.18 8.36
CA VAL A 150 23.49 -0.07 7.49
C VAL A 150 22.46 -0.60 6.49
N GLU A 151 21.29 0.04 6.50
CA GLU A 151 20.22 -0.18 5.54
C GLU A 151 20.30 0.85 4.41
N THR A 152 20.14 0.39 3.17
CA THR A 152 20.03 1.24 1.99
C THR A 152 18.75 0.90 1.26
N GLU A 153 17.93 1.92 0.99
CA GLU A 153 16.67 1.80 0.27
C GLU A 153 16.78 2.47 -1.10
N MET A 154 16.27 1.80 -2.12
CA MET A 154 16.27 2.26 -3.51
C MET A 154 14.93 1.95 -4.18
N THR A 155 14.60 2.71 -5.22
CA THR A 155 13.30 2.58 -5.91
C THR A 155 13.52 2.23 -7.37
N ASP A 156 12.73 1.31 -7.90
CA ASP A 156 12.48 1.12 -9.33
C ASP A 156 11.05 1.58 -9.59
N SER A 157 10.93 2.84 -10.02
CA SER A 157 9.63 3.52 -10.18
C SER A 157 8.81 2.99 -11.35
N ASN A 158 9.44 2.30 -12.31
CA ASN A 158 8.76 1.74 -13.49
C ASN A 158 8.56 0.23 -13.39
N MET A 159 9.09 -0.39 -12.33
CA MET A 159 9.13 -1.83 -12.12
C MET A 159 9.84 -2.58 -13.24
N ASP A 160 10.72 -1.93 -14.00
CA ASP A 160 11.35 -2.51 -15.20
C ASP A 160 12.65 -3.27 -14.91
N GLY A 161 13.02 -3.36 -13.62
CA GLY A 161 14.25 -3.98 -13.15
C GLY A 161 15.44 -3.02 -13.06
N THR A 162 15.22 -1.73 -13.29
CA THR A 162 16.22 -0.67 -13.18
C THR A 162 15.89 0.26 -12.02
N LEU A 163 16.85 0.45 -11.11
CA LEU A 163 16.74 1.42 -10.04
C LEU A 163 16.80 2.87 -10.59
N ASP A 164 16.20 3.80 -9.88
CA ASP A 164 16.20 5.22 -10.22
C ASP A 164 17.60 5.82 -10.00
N GLU A 165 18.20 6.34 -11.09
CA GLU A 165 19.61 6.81 -11.11
C GLU A 165 19.88 8.04 -10.22
N ASP A 166 18.84 8.79 -9.83
CA ASP A 166 18.99 10.05 -9.08
C ASP A 166 19.20 9.85 -7.56
N GLN A 167 19.26 8.60 -7.09
CA GLN A 167 19.41 8.26 -5.68
C GLN A 167 20.89 8.21 -5.22
N PHE A 168 21.86 8.02 -6.13
CA PHE A 168 23.28 7.81 -5.78
C PHE A 168 24.25 8.42 -6.80
N GLU A 169 25.52 8.54 -6.40
CA GLU A 169 26.61 8.82 -7.34
C GLU A 169 26.81 7.64 -8.31
N GLN A 170 27.25 7.92 -9.54
CA GLN A 170 27.25 6.94 -10.64
C GLN A 170 27.97 5.60 -10.32
N GLU A 171 29.10 5.65 -9.60
CA GLU A 171 29.85 4.44 -9.25
C GLU A 171 29.10 3.58 -8.22
N GLU A 172 28.43 4.20 -7.25
CA GLU A 172 27.61 3.51 -6.24
C GLU A 172 26.34 2.93 -6.88
N PHE A 173 25.71 3.69 -7.80
CA PHE A 173 24.53 3.23 -8.54
C PHE A 173 24.77 1.90 -9.26
N VAL A 174 25.91 1.74 -9.95
CA VAL A 174 26.23 0.51 -10.68
C VAL A 174 26.32 -0.70 -9.74
N GLN A 175 26.90 -0.52 -8.55
CA GLN A 175 26.97 -1.58 -7.55
C GLN A 175 25.57 -1.98 -7.06
N TRP A 176 24.73 -0.99 -6.74
CA TRP A 176 23.38 -1.24 -6.25
C TRP A 176 22.48 -1.89 -7.30
N GLN A 177 22.60 -1.47 -8.55
CA GLN A 177 21.88 -2.07 -9.68
C GLN A 177 22.27 -3.55 -9.87
N ASP A 178 23.55 -3.91 -9.75
CA ASP A 178 24.00 -5.31 -9.84
C ASP A 178 23.41 -6.17 -8.71
N LEU A 179 23.36 -5.64 -7.49
CA LEU A 179 22.73 -6.33 -6.36
C LEU A 179 21.21 -6.48 -6.54
N TYR A 180 20.55 -5.44 -7.05
CA TYR A 180 19.12 -5.51 -7.35
C TYR A 180 18.80 -6.53 -8.44
N SER A 181 19.57 -6.55 -9.53
CA SER A 181 19.41 -7.54 -10.60
C SER A 181 19.58 -8.98 -10.07
N LYS A 182 20.56 -9.22 -9.20
CA LYS A 182 20.72 -10.53 -8.53
C LYS A 182 19.51 -10.88 -7.66
N ALA A 183 18.94 -9.92 -6.94
CA ALA A 183 17.74 -10.12 -6.15
C ALA A 183 16.53 -10.51 -7.01
N LEU A 184 16.34 -9.84 -8.15
CA LEU A 184 15.29 -10.15 -9.11
C LEU A 184 15.47 -11.54 -9.72
N GLU A 185 16.68 -11.87 -10.18
CA GLU A 185 17.03 -13.19 -10.71
C GLU A 185 16.70 -14.29 -9.70
N ARG A 186 17.18 -14.12 -8.47
CA ARG A 186 16.93 -15.07 -7.39
C ARG A 186 15.45 -15.23 -7.09
N GLY A 187 14.72 -14.12 -6.99
CA GLY A 187 13.28 -14.13 -6.75
C GLY A 187 12.51 -14.84 -7.88
N MET A 188 12.94 -14.70 -9.13
CA MET A 188 12.37 -15.41 -10.27
C MET A 188 12.66 -16.91 -10.23
N GLU A 189 13.90 -17.31 -9.90
CA GLU A 189 14.29 -18.72 -9.73
C GLU A 189 13.43 -19.41 -8.66
N GLU A 190 13.18 -18.72 -7.54
CA GLU A 190 12.34 -19.20 -6.44
C GLU A 190 10.84 -19.09 -6.73
N ARG A 191 10.47 -18.56 -7.90
CA ARG A 191 9.08 -18.27 -8.31
C ARG A 191 8.34 -17.36 -7.33
N LYS A 192 9.07 -16.49 -6.64
CA LYS A 192 8.54 -15.45 -5.75
C LYS A 192 8.36 -14.12 -6.47
N ILE A 193 9.16 -13.85 -7.50
CA ILE A 193 9.00 -12.73 -8.41
C ILE A 193 8.55 -13.26 -9.77
N GLN A 194 7.71 -12.51 -10.47
CA GLN A 194 7.30 -12.78 -11.83
C GLN A 194 7.57 -11.56 -12.71
N GLN A 195 8.01 -11.78 -13.93
CA GLN A 195 7.97 -10.76 -14.96
C GLN A 195 6.62 -10.84 -15.69
N THR A 196 5.92 -9.72 -15.82
CA THR A 196 4.66 -9.60 -16.55
C THR A 196 4.90 -9.43 -18.06
N ASP A 197 3.83 -9.56 -18.85
CA ASP A 197 3.91 -9.45 -20.32
C ASP A 197 4.37 -8.07 -20.80
N ASP A 198 4.20 -7.02 -19.98
CA ASP A 198 4.67 -5.66 -20.23
C ASP A 198 6.13 -5.41 -19.80
N GLY A 199 6.80 -6.43 -19.25
CA GLY A 199 8.19 -6.36 -18.80
C GLY A 199 8.37 -6.06 -17.31
N SER A 200 7.30 -5.76 -16.58
CA SER A 200 7.39 -5.36 -15.17
C SER A 200 7.73 -6.53 -14.23
N TYR A 201 8.55 -6.29 -13.22
CA TYR A 201 8.88 -7.26 -12.17
C TYR A 201 7.95 -7.08 -10.97
N ILE A 202 7.22 -8.13 -10.64
CA ILE A 202 6.22 -8.14 -9.56
C ILE A 202 6.52 -9.27 -8.58
N VAL A 203 6.69 -8.93 -7.31
CA VAL A 203 6.68 -9.90 -6.22
C VAL A 203 5.28 -10.47 -6.08
N ARG A 204 5.18 -11.81 -6.10
CA ARG A 204 3.92 -12.53 -5.94
C ARG A 204 3.42 -12.36 -4.51
N VAL A 205 2.11 -12.18 -4.38
CA VAL A 205 1.42 -12.14 -3.09
C VAL A 205 1.70 -13.44 -2.32
N ASN A 206 2.12 -13.30 -1.06
CA ASN A 206 2.22 -14.41 -0.13
C ASN A 206 0.87 -14.63 0.59
N PRO A 207 0.10 -15.69 0.25
CA PRO A 207 -1.25 -15.85 0.79
C PRO A 207 -1.28 -16.06 2.31
N SER A 208 -0.19 -16.52 2.91
CA SER A 208 -0.12 -16.67 4.38
C SER A 208 -0.11 -15.33 5.12
N LEU A 209 0.31 -14.25 4.44
CA LEU A 209 0.30 -12.89 4.97
C LEU A 209 -1.04 -12.18 4.71
N THR A 210 -1.84 -12.69 3.76
CA THR A 210 -3.16 -12.13 3.42
C THR A 210 -4.31 -12.76 4.21
N THR A 211 -4.10 -13.90 4.89
CA THR A 211 -5.09 -14.51 5.79
C THR A 211 -4.62 -14.47 7.23
N GLY A 212 -5.07 -13.48 7.99
CA GLY A 212 -4.98 -13.50 9.45
C GLY A 212 -5.12 -12.12 10.08
N TYR A 213 -6.27 -11.85 10.71
CA TYR A 213 -6.38 -10.80 11.72
C TYR A 213 -6.59 -11.42 13.08
N VAL A 214 -5.83 -10.88 14.03
CA VAL A 214 -5.71 -11.30 15.42
C VAL A 214 -7.04 -11.06 16.16
N ARG A 215 -7.17 -11.75 17.30
CA ARG A 215 -8.38 -11.98 18.10
C ARG A 215 -9.13 -10.71 18.48
N GLN A 216 -10.46 -10.84 18.49
CA GLN A 216 -11.37 -10.02 19.29
C GLN A 216 -10.92 -9.92 20.74
#